data_AF-I3CK86-F1
#
_entry.id   AF-I3CK86-F1
#
_cell.length_a   1.000
_cell.length_b   1.000
_cell.length_c   1.000
_cell.angle_alpha   90.00
_cell.angle_beta   90.00
_cell.angle_gamma   90.00
#
_symmetry.space_group_name_H-M   'P 1'
#
loop_
_entity.id
_entity.type
_entity.pdbx_description
1 polymer ?
#
loop_
_entity_poly.entity_id
_entity_poly.type
_entity_poly.pdbx_seq_one_letter_code
_entity_poly.pdbx_strand_id
1 'polypeptide(L)' 'MATRKTANTNSYKTNYDKLKTIADTMRETENIDIDQLIPLVEEASKAYKVCQERIEAVEKVLKGVE' A
#
# COMPACT_ATOMS: atom_id res chain seq x y z
N MET A 1 -24.37 -7.66 14.66
CA MET A 1 -23.06 -6.98 14.51
C MET A 1 -22.55 -7.24 13.10
N ALA A 2 -22.79 -6.33 12.15
CA ALA A 2 -22.43 -6.53 10.75
C ALA A 2 -21.08 -5.88 10.45
N THR A 3 -20.03 -6.69 10.40
CA THR A 3 -18.71 -6.30 9.91
C THR A 3 -18.83 -5.96 8.41
N ARG A 4 -18.83 -4.66 8.08
CA ARG A 4 -18.72 -4.22 6.68
C ARG A 4 -17.29 -4.46 6.21
N LYS A 5 -17.01 -5.68 5.74
CA LYS A 5 -15.86 -5.99 4.89
C LYS A 5 -16.12 -5.40 3.50
N THR A 6 -16.16 -4.08 3.41
CA THR A 6 -16.08 -3.38 2.14
C THR A 6 -14.63 -3.50 1.72
N ALA A 7 -14.33 -4.35 0.73
CA ALA A 7 -13.03 -4.41 0.07
C ALA A 7 -12.82 -3.09 -0.69
N ASN A 8 -12.59 -2.01 0.05
CA ASN A 8 -12.33 -0.71 -0.49
C ASN A 8 -10.88 -0.70 -0.91
N THR A 9 -10.65 -0.68 -2.22
CA THR A 9 -9.31 -0.59 -2.83
C THR A 9 -8.57 0.66 -2.38
N ASN A 10 -9.26 1.66 -1.82
CA ASN A 10 -8.67 2.87 -1.25
C ASN A 10 -8.41 2.77 0.27
N SER A 11 -8.57 1.60 0.88
CA SER A 11 -8.28 1.43 2.30
C SER A 11 -6.77 1.30 2.55
N TYR A 12 -6.30 1.86 3.68
CA TYR A 12 -4.92 1.70 4.13
C TYR A 12 -4.51 0.23 4.19
N LYS A 13 -5.35 -0.61 4.80
CA LYS A 13 -5.07 -2.04 4.99
C LYS A 13 -4.87 -2.77 3.65
N THR A 14 -5.74 -2.55 2.67
CA THR A 14 -5.61 -3.21 1.35
C THR A 14 -4.33 -2.80 0.63
N ASN A 15 -3.95 -1.52 0.68
CA ASN A 15 -2.74 -1.04 0.02
C ASN A 15 -1.47 -1.48 0.76
N TYR A 16 -1.52 -1.53 2.10
CA TYR A 16 -0.44 -2.08 2.90
C TYR A 16 -0.22 -3.57 2.62
N ASP A 17 -1.29 -4.37 2.56
CA ASP A 17 -1.20 -5.79 2.24
C ASP A 17 -0.60 -5.99 0.84
N LYS A 18 -0.96 -5.16 -0.16
CA LYS A 18 -0.34 -5.15 -1.50
C LYS A 18 1.16 -4.83 -1.46
N LEU A 19 1.55 -3.75 -0.77
CA LEU A 19 2.96 -3.37 -0.61
C LEU A 19 3.78 -4.50 -0.01
N LYS A 20 3.23 -5.13 1.03
CA LYS A 20 3.88 -6.24 1.70
C LYS A 20 4.10 -7.40 0.73
N THR A 21 3.07 -7.81 -0.02
CA THR A 21 3.18 -8.88 -1.01
C THR A 21 4.25 -8.57 -2.07
N ILE A 22 4.25 -7.37 -2.64
CA ILE A 22 5.26 -6.97 -3.64
C ILE A 22 6.67 -7.04 -3.05
N ALA A 23 6.85 -6.52 -1.83
CA ALA A 23 8.14 -6.55 -1.16
C ALA A 23 8.60 -7.97 -0.82
N ASP A 24 7.68 -8.86 -0.43
CA ASP A 24 7.98 -10.28 -0.22
C ASP A 24 8.40 -10.95 -1.54
N THR A 25 7.65 -10.75 -2.63
CA THR A 25 8.00 -11.26 -3.96
C THR A 25 9.38 -10.81 -4.44
N MET A 26 9.71 -9.54 -4.25
CA MET A 26 11.02 -8.99 -4.62
C MET A 26 12.17 -9.53 -3.77
N ARG A 27 11.92 -9.90 -2.50
CA ARG A 27 12.92 -10.50 -1.62
C ARG A 27 13.16 -11.98 -1.90
N GLU A 28 12.09 -12.71 -2.21
CA GLU A 28 12.14 -14.15 -2.44
C GLU A 28 12.69 -14.51 -3.82
N THR A 29 12.62 -13.58 -4.79
CA THR A 29 13.08 -13.83 -6.15
C THR A 29 14.49 -13.30 -6.37
N GLU A 30 15.47 -14.21 -6.46
CA GLU A 30 16.89 -13.88 -6.63
C GLU A 30 17.21 -13.25 -8.00
N ASN A 31 16.50 -13.63 -9.06
CA ASN A 31 16.66 -13.11 -10.41
C ASN A 31 15.31 -12.69 -11.00
N ILE A 32 14.83 -11.51 -10.59
CA ILE A 32 13.70 -10.84 -11.26
C ILE A 32 14.22 -10.20 -12.55
N ASP A 33 13.52 -10.47 -13.65
CA ASP A 33 13.73 -9.77 -14.91
C ASP A 33 13.33 -8.29 -14.80
N ILE A 34 14.11 -7.39 -15.40
CA ILE A 34 13.90 -5.94 -15.25
C ILE A 34 12.55 -5.48 -15.79
N ASP A 35 12.05 -6.10 -16.86
CA ASP A 35 10.75 -5.76 -17.43
C ASP A 35 9.61 -6.23 -16.51
N GLN A 36 9.85 -7.27 -15.70
CA GLN A 36 8.93 -7.70 -14.63
C GLN A 36 9.02 -6.82 -13.37
N LEU A 37 10.17 -6.18 -13.14
CA LEU A 37 10.38 -5.31 -11.97
C LEU A 37 9.60 -3.99 -12.09
N ILE A 38 9.59 -3.39 -13.28
CA ILE A 38 8.94 -2.10 -13.54
C ILE A 38 7.47 -2.07 -13.05
N PRO A 39 6.57 -2.98 -13.48
CA PRO A 39 5.18 -2.95 -13.06
C PRO A 39 5.01 -3.16 -11.55
N LEU A 40 5.87 -3.98 -10.92
CA LEU A 40 5.85 -4.18 -9.47
C LEU A 40 6.19 -2.89 -8.71
N VAL A 41 7.20 -2.15 -9.16
CA VAL A 41 7.61 -0.88 -8.55
C VAL A 41 6.53 0.20 -8.76
N GLU A 42 5.90 0.24 -9.93
CA GLU A 42 4.79 1.16 -10.18
C GLU A 42 3.57 0.87 -9.29
N GLU A 43 3.20 -0.41 -9.15
CA GLU A 43 2.10 -0.81 -8.26
C GLU A 43 2.43 -0.52 -6.79
N ALA A 44 3.66 -0.82 -6.37
CA ALA A 44 4.13 -0.47 -5.02
C ALA A 44 4.06 1.04 -4.78
N SER A 45 4.50 1.86 -5.73
CA SER A 45 4.47 3.32 -5.60
C SER A 45 3.05 3.86 -5.43
N LYS A 46 2.08 3.30 -6.18
CA LYS A 46 0.66 3.67 -6.06
C LYS A 46 0.10 3.28 -4.69
N ALA A 47 0.36 2.05 -4.25
CA ALA A 47 -0.10 1.56 -2.95
C ALA A 47 0.53 2.35 -1.79
N TYR A 48 1.82 2.69 -1.90
CA TYR A 48 2.54 3.54 -0.94
C TYR A 48 1.89 4.91 -0.80
N LYS A 49 1.56 5.57 -1.92
CA LYS A 49 0.94 6.90 -1.90
C LYS A 49 -0.38 6.88 -1.11
N VAL A 50 -1.23 5.87 -1.33
CA VAL A 50 -2.49 5.74 -0.58
C VAL A 50 -2.21 5.52 0.90
N CYS A 51 -1.24 4.66 1.24
CA CYS A 51 -0.85 4.45 2.64
C CYS A 51 -0.38 5.76 3.30
N GLN A 52 0.46 6.51 2.60
CA GLN A 52 0.98 7.80 3.06
C GLN A 52 -0.16 8.81 3.29
N GLU A 53 -1.04 9.01 2.31
CA GLU A 53 -2.17 9.94 2.41
C GLU A 53 -3.07 9.64 3.62
N ARG A 54 -3.29 8.35 3.92
CA ARG A 54 -4.08 7.93 5.08
C ARG A 54 -3.35 8.19 6.40
N ILE A 55 -2.04 8.00 6.44
CA ILE A 55 -1.22 8.33 7.63
C ILE A 55 -1.22 9.84 7.85
N GLU A 56 -0.98 10.63 6.80
CA GLU A 56 -0.98 12.09 6.86
C GLU A 56 -2.32 12.64 7.36
N ALA A 57 -3.44 12.06 6.90
CA ALA A 57 -4.77 12.44 7.38
C ALA A 57 -4.93 12.17 8.89
N VAL A 58 -4.43 11.04 9.39
CA VAL A 58 -4.44 10.72 10.82
C VAL A 58 -3.53 11.66 11.59
N GLU A 59 -2.33 11.96 11.08
CA GLU A 59 -1.40 12.89 11.71
C GLU A 59 -1.98 14.30 11.83
N LYS A 60 -2.68 14.81 10.81
CA LYS A 60 -3.34 16.12 10.85
C LYS A 60 -4.37 16.20 11.99
N VAL A 61 -5.20 15.16 12.12
CA VAL A 61 -6.17 15.04 13.21
C VAL A 61 -5.48 15.02 14.57
N LEU A 62 -4.39 14.25 14.71
CA LEU A 62 -3.64 14.18 15.98
C LEU A 62 -2.93 15.49 16.33
N LYS A 63 -2.46 16.24 15.33
CA LYS A 63 -1.80 17.54 15.51
C LYS A 63 -2.79 18.69 15.70
N GLY A 64 -4.10 18.45 15.58
CA GLY A 64 -5.14 19.48 15.70
C GLY A 64 -5.09 20.53 14.59
N VAL A 65 -4.53 20.17 13.43
CA VAL A 65 -4.46 21.05 12.26
C VAL A 65 -5.60 20.65 11.32
N GLU A 66 -6.71 21.39 11.38
CA GLU A 66 -7.85 21.28 10.44
C GLU A 66 -7.66 22.19 9.23
#